data_AF-A0A2I0LHC0-F1
#
_entry.id   AF-A0A2I0LHC0-F1
#
_cell.length_a   1.000
_cell.length_b   1.000
_cell.length_c   1.000
_cell.angle_alpha   90.00
_cell.angle_beta   90.00
_cell.angle_gamma   90.00
#
_symmetry.space_group_name_H-M   'P 1'
#
loop_
_entity.id
_entity.type
_entity.pdbx_description
1 polymer ?
#
loop_
_entity_poly.entity_id
_entity_poly.type
_entity_poly.pdbx_seq_one_letter_code
_entity_poly.pdbx_strand_id
1 'polypeptide(L)'
;MAQLLHRWQQLWLLALDRQYRLETALRRLRELEEFAHFDFGVWRKRYMQWISQMKSRVLDVFRGIDRDQDGRISQREFIESVLSSKFPTNVLEMTAVANIFDMNGDGFIDYYEFVSALHPNRDPLRRTADADQIQDEVNRQVAQCNCAKRFQVEQISANRYRQGGQRWRGQRGHRGPVGW
;
A
#
# COMPACT_ATOMS: atom_id res chain seq x y z
N MET A 1 -44.80 11.83 46.41
CA MET A 1 -44.21 10.57 45.91
C MET A 1 -44.06 10.57 44.38
N ALA A 2 -45.14 10.66 43.59
CA ALA A 2 -45.07 10.59 42.12
C ALA A 2 -44.21 11.68 41.43
N GLN A 3 -44.29 12.94 41.89
CA GLN A 3 -43.48 14.03 41.31
C GLN A 3 -41.96 13.84 41.49
N LEU A 4 -41.56 13.25 42.62
CA LEU A 4 -40.15 13.05 42.94
C LEU A 4 -39.55 11.91 42.10
N LEU A 5 -40.33 10.85 41.89
CA LEU A 5 -40.00 9.77 40.95
C LEU A 5 -39.87 10.30 39.51
N HIS A 6 -40.81 11.15 39.05
CA HIS A 6 -40.74 11.73 37.70
C HIS A 6 -39.50 12.60 37.51
N ARG A 7 -39.19 13.48 38.48
CA ARG A 7 -37.98 14.31 38.44
C ARG A 7 -36.70 13.47 38.44
N TRP A 8 -36.67 12.39 39.23
CA TRP A 8 -35.52 11.50 39.25
C TRP A 8 -35.33 10.77 37.91
N GLN A 9 -36.42 10.29 37.30
CA GLN A 9 -36.39 9.69 35.97
C GLN A 9 -35.87 10.67 34.91
N GLN A 10 -36.31 11.93 34.95
CA GLN A 10 -35.83 12.98 34.05
C GLN A 10 -34.33 13.24 34.24
N LEU A 11 -33.87 13.37 35.49
CA LEU A 11 -32.45 13.57 35.79
C LEU A 11 -31.59 12.39 35.31
N TRP A 12 -32.08 11.16 35.49
CA TRP A 12 -31.39 9.96 35.01
C TRP A 12 -31.27 9.93 33.49
N LEU A 13 -32.34 10.25 32.75
CA LEU A 13 -32.30 10.34 31.28
C LEU A 13 -31.33 11.43 30.79
N LEU A 14 -31.32 12.60 31.44
CA LEU A 14 -30.38 13.67 31.12
C LEU A 14 -28.93 13.28 31.41
N ALA A 15 -28.69 12.59 32.53
CA ALA A 15 -27.36 12.09 32.88
C ALA A 15 -26.88 11.02 31.88
N LEU A 16 -27.77 10.10 31.48
CA LEU A 16 -27.48 9.06 30.49
C LEU A 16 -27.17 9.67 29.11
N ASP A 17 -27.98 10.62 28.64
CA ASP A 17 -27.73 11.33 27.38
C ASP A 17 -26.40 12.08 27.40
N ARG A 18 -26.10 12.78 28.51
CA ARG A 18 -24.80 13.44 28.69
C ARG A 18 -23.65 12.43 28.66
N GLN A 19 -23.78 11.31 29.35
CA GLN A 19 -22.75 10.26 29.36
C GLN A 19 -22.52 9.73 27.94
N TYR A 20 -23.58 9.38 27.22
CA TYR A 20 -23.50 8.90 25.84
C TYR A 20 -22.81 9.93 24.92
N ARG A 21 -23.15 11.22 25.03
CA ARG A 21 -22.50 12.30 24.26
C ARG A 21 -21.01 12.42 24.57
N LEU A 22 -20.64 12.35 25.85
CA LEU A 22 -19.24 12.42 26.27
C LEU A 22 -18.45 11.22 25.77
N GLU A 23 -18.99 10.01 25.91
CA GLU A 23 -18.36 8.79 25.40
C GLU A 23 -18.19 8.81 23.88
N THR A 24 -19.20 9.30 23.16
CA THR A 24 -19.14 9.45 21.70
C THR A 24 -18.09 10.49 21.29
N ALA A 25 -18.05 11.64 21.96
CA ALA A 25 -17.04 12.68 21.70
C ALA A 25 -15.63 12.18 22.00
N LEU A 26 -15.45 11.44 23.10
CA LEU A 26 -14.18 10.86 23.51
C LEU A 26 -13.70 9.79 22.51
N ARG A 27 -14.61 8.95 21.99
CA ARG A 27 -14.30 8.00 20.91
C ARG A 27 -13.80 8.74 19.66
N ARG A 28 -14.49 9.79 19.24
CA ARG A 28 -14.10 10.61 18.09
C ARG A 28 -12.73 11.27 18.28
N LEU A 29 -12.43 11.78 19.48
CA LEU A 29 -11.11 12.34 19.79
C LEU A 29 -9.99 11.30 19.68
N ARG A 30 -10.21 10.08 20.18
CA ARG A 30 -9.26 8.97 20.05
C ARG A 30 -9.04 8.60 18.58
N GLU A 31 -10.10 8.49 17.79
CA GLU A 31 -9.98 8.21 16.35
C GLU A 31 -9.16 9.27 15.62
N LEU A 32 -9.33 10.55 15.96
CA LEU A 32 -8.53 11.65 15.40
C LEU A 32 -7.06 11.58 15.83
N GLU A 33 -6.79 11.25 17.08
CA GLU A 33 -5.43 11.10 17.61
C GLU A 33 -4.71 9.90 16.98
N GLU A 34 -5.40 8.77 16.80
CA GLU A 34 -4.88 7.61 16.07
C GLU A 34 -4.61 7.96 14.60
N PHE A 35 -5.53 8.68 13.95
CA PHE A 35 -5.38 9.11 12.57
C PHE A 35 -4.23 10.11 12.37
N ALA A 36 -3.91 10.95 13.36
CA ALA A 36 -2.76 11.86 13.28
C ALA A 36 -1.43 11.11 13.08
N HIS A 37 -1.37 9.83 13.46
CA HIS A 37 -0.22 8.95 13.28
C HIS A 37 -0.39 7.98 12.10
N PHE A 38 -1.35 8.24 11.21
CA PHE A 38 -1.63 7.36 10.08
C PHE A 38 -0.42 7.26 9.14
N ASP A 39 0.02 6.03 8.92
CA ASP A 39 1.06 5.68 7.94
C ASP A 39 0.52 4.65 6.95
N PHE A 40 0.48 5.04 5.67
CA PHE A 40 -0.03 4.20 4.60
C PHE A 40 0.78 2.91 4.41
N GLY A 41 2.11 2.95 4.61
CA GLY A 41 2.97 1.78 4.50
C GLY A 41 2.67 0.74 5.59
N VAL A 42 2.42 1.20 6.81
CA VAL A 42 1.98 0.36 7.94
C VAL A 42 0.59 -0.23 7.67
N TRP A 43 -0.37 0.61 7.25
CA TRP A 43 -1.72 0.15 6.88
C TRP A 43 -1.68 -0.93 5.79
N ARG A 44 -0.95 -0.66 4.69
CA ARG A 44 -0.79 -1.59 3.56
C ARG A 44 -0.19 -2.91 4.01
N LYS A 45 0.84 -2.88 4.86
CA LYS A 45 1.48 -4.10 5.39
C LYS A 45 0.48 -4.94 6.17
N ARG A 46 -0.32 -4.32 7.06
CA ARG A 46 -1.38 -5.00 7.81
C ARG A 46 -2.41 -5.62 6.87
N TYR A 47 -2.89 -4.85 5.88
CA TYR A 47 -3.91 -5.29 4.95
C TYR A 47 -3.43 -6.47 4.07
N MET A 48 -2.20 -6.40 3.55
CA MET A 48 -1.59 -7.50 2.79
C MET A 48 -1.40 -8.77 3.62
N GLN A 49 -1.00 -8.63 4.89
CA GLN A 49 -0.91 -9.76 5.81
C GLN A 49 -2.28 -10.39 6.05
N TRP A 50 -3.31 -9.57 6.25
CA TRP A 50 -4.69 -10.02 6.45
C TRP A 50 -5.23 -10.79 5.24
N ILE A 51 -5.06 -10.27 4.02
CA ILE A 51 -5.42 -10.97 2.77
C ILE A 51 -4.70 -12.34 2.67
N SER A 52 -3.40 -12.35 2.97
CA SER A 52 -2.60 -13.58 2.94
C SER A 52 -3.06 -14.61 3.97
N GLN A 53 -3.46 -14.19 5.17
CA GLN A 53 -4.00 -15.09 6.21
C GLN A 53 -5.33 -15.72 5.79
N MET A 54 -6.15 -14.98 5.04
CA MET A 54 -7.40 -15.48 4.46
C MET A 54 -7.18 -16.35 3.22
N LYS A 55 -5.93 -16.68 2.86
CA LYS A 55 -5.54 -17.42 1.64
C LYS A 55 -6.19 -16.87 0.35
N SER A 56 -6.54 -15.58 0.37
CA SER A 56 -7.22 -14.92 -0.73
C SER A 56 -6.20 -14.28 -1.67
N ARG A 57 -6.48 -14.27 -2.98
CA ARG A 57 -5.65 -13.52 -3.92
C ARG A 57 -6.11 -12.08 -3.96
N VAL A 58 -5.21 -11.16 -4.26
CA VAL A 58 -5.52 -9.73 -4.45
C VAL A 58 -6.64 -9.53 -5.49
N LEU A 59 -6.64 -10.34 -6.56
CA LEU A 59 -7.70 -10.32 -7.58
C LEU A 59 -9.08 -10.74 -7.02
N ASP A 60 -9.11 -11.73 -6.13
CA ASP A 60 -10.36 -12.21 -5.54
C ASP A 60 -10.94 -11.14 -4.60
N VAL A 61 -10.06 -10.43 -3.87
CA VAL A 61 -10.46 -9.29 -3.03
C VAL A 61 -11.01 -8.16 -3.89
N PHE A 62 -10.32 -7.78 -4.97
CA PHE A 62 -10.79 -6.74 -5.90
C PHE A 62 -12.20 -7.05 -6.42
N ARG A 63 -12.40 -8.26 -6.96
CA ARG A 63 -13.71 -8.72 -7.46
C ARG A 63 -14.78 -8.85 -6.38
N GLY A 64 -14.38 -9.10 -5.13
CA GLY A 64 -15.30 -9.12 -4.01
C GLY A 64 -15.75 -7.74 -3.56
N ILE A 65 -15.01 -6.69 -3.91
CA ILE A 65 -15.33 -5.30 -3.60
C ILE A 65 -16.17 -4.67 -4.71
N ASP A 66 -15.83 -4.94 -5.98
CA ASP A 66 -16.57 -4.51 -7.18
C ASP A 66 -17.96 -5.17 -7.21
N ARG A 67 -18.97 -4.47 -6.65
CA ARG A 67 -20.32 -5.02 -6.43
C ARG A 67 -21.18 -4.95 -7.69
N ASP A 68 -21.02 -3.90 -8.46
CA ASP A 68 -21.77 -3.67 -9.71
C ASP A 68 -21.07 -4.25 -10.95
N GLN A 69 -19.85 -4.77 -10.79
CA GLN A 69 -19.07 -5.46 -11.82
C GLN A 69 -18.73 -4.56 -13.02
N ASP A 70 -18.54 -3.26 -12.76
CA ASP A 70 -18.16 -2.29 -13.79
C ASP A 70 -16.65 -2.36 -14.13
N GLY A 71 -15.89 -3.17 -13.39
CA GLY A 71 -14.46 -3.39 -13.58
C GLY A 71 -13.58 -2.35 -12.88
N ARG A 72 -14.18 -1.45 -12.11
CA ARG A 72 -13.53 -0.50 -11.23
C ARG A 72 -14.16 -0.61 -9.84
N ILE A 73 -13.63 0.12 -8.88
CA ILE A 73 -14.19 0.17 -7.54
C ILE A 73 -14.39 1.63 -7.20
N SER A 74 -15.63 2.07 -6.95
CA SER A 74 -15.84 3.41 -6.41
C SER A 74 -15.23 3.54 -5.00
N GLN A 75 -14.76 4.72 -4.62
CA GLN A 75 -14.22 4.94 -3.27
C GLN A 75 -15.22 4.49 -2.18
N ARG A 76 -16.53 4.68 -2.41
CA ARG A 76 -17.57 4.24 -1.47
C ARG A 76 -17.61 2.73 -1.32
N GLU A 77 -17.57 1.98 -2.42
CA GLU A 77 -17.57 0.52 -2.37
C GLU A 77 -16.33 -0.02 -1.67
N PHE A 78 -15.18 0.59 -1.93
CA PHE A 78 -13.94 0.23 -1.24
C PHE A 78 -14.06 0.42 0.28
N ILE A 79 -14.49 1.61 0.71
CA ILE A 79 -14.65 1.96 2.13
C ILE A 79 -15.67 1.02 2.80
N GLU A 80 -16.86 0.87 2.22
CA GLU A 80 -17.92 0.01 2.78
C GLU A 80 -17.48 -1.45 2.86
N SER A 81 -16.85 -1.98 1.80
CA SER A 81 -16.45 -3.38 1.75
C SER A 81 -15.37 -3.67 2.80
N VAL A 82 -14.34 -2.82 2.91
CA VAL A 82 -13.28 -3.04 3.89
C VAL A 82 -13.76 -2.82 5.33
N LEU A 83 -14.62 -1.83 5.60
CA LEU A 83 -15.21 -1.63 6.94
C LEU A 83 -16.17 -2.76 7.34
N SER A 84 -16.87 -3.36 6.37
CA SER A 84 -17.72 -4.54 6.62
C SER A 84 -16.92 -5.82 6.85
N SER A 85 -15.66 -5.82 6.41
CA SER A 85 -14.74 -6.95 6.61
C SER A 85 -14.26 -7.03 8.06
N LYS A 86 -13.59 -8.13 8.42
CA LYS A 86 -12.95 -8.30 9.73
C LYS A 86 -11.57 -7.66 9.82
N PHE A 87 -11.19 -6.82 8.86
CA PHE A 87 -9.93 -6.10 8.88
C PHE A 87 -10.01 -4.93 9.88
N PRO A 88 -9.08 -4.83 10.85
CA PRO A 88 -9.09 -3.74 11.84
C PRO A 88 -8.66 -2.41 11.21
N THR A 89 -9.64 -1.56 10.89
CA THR A 89 -9.46 -0.21 10.36
C THR A 89 -10.65 0.69 10.74
N ASN A 90 -10.59 1.99 10.43
CA ASN A 90 -11.65 2.95 10.70
C ASN A 90 -11.97 3.82 9.47
N VAL A 91 -13.04 4.62 9.54
CA VAL A 91 -13.53 5.43 8.42
C VAL A 91 -12.50 6.48 7.98
N LEU A 92 -11.77 7.08 8.92
CA LEU A 92 -10.76 8.11 8.62
C LEU A 92 -9.57 7.50 7.86
N GLU A 93 -9.02 6.39 8.35
CA GLU A 93 -7.99 5.62 7.65
C GLU A 93 -8.46 5.26 6.25
N MET A 94 -9.66 4.68 6.13
CA MET A 94 -10.18 4.22 4.84
C MET A 94 -10.41 5.35 3.83
N THR A 95 -10.80 6.54 4.30
CA THR A 95 -10.94 7.72 3.43
C THR A 95 -9.58 8.16 2.89
N ALA A 96 -8.55 8.20 3.74
CA ALA A 96 -7.20 8.52 3.30
C ALA A 96 -6.63 7.45 2.36
N VAL A 97 -6.86 6.17 2.66
CA VAL A 97 -6.42 5.04 1.83
C VAL A 97 -7.10 5.10 0.46
N ALA A 98 -8.42 5.32 0.40
CA ALA A 98 -9.15 5.40 -0.87
C ALA A 98 -8.55 6.48 -1.80
N ASN A 99 -8.25 7.65 -1.25
CA ASN A 99 -7.59 8.74 -2.00
C ASN A 99 -6.15 8.41 -2.43
N ILE A 100 -5.44 7.53 -1.71
CA ILE A 100 -4.08 7.10 -2.10
C ILE A 100 -4.14 6.04 -3.20
N PHE A 101 -5.17 5.20 -3.19
CA PHE A 101 -5.39 4.19 -4.22
C PHE A 101 -5.82 4.83 -5.54
N ASP A 102 -6.71 5.82 -5.48
CA ASP A 102 -7.18 6.63 -6.62
C ASP A 102 -6.06 7.61 -7.06
N MET A 103 -5.13 7.12 -7.89
CA MET A 103 -3.93 7.87 -8.28
C MET A 103 -4.25 8.97 -9.28
N ASN A 104 -5.26 8.75 -10.12
CA ASN A 104 -5.68 9.69 -11.16
C ASN A 104 -6.73 10.70 -10.66
N GLY A 105 -7.34 10.47 -9.50
CA GLY A 105 -8.33 11.34 -8.87
C GLY A 105 -9.69 11.31 -9.55
N ASP A 106 -10.04 10.22 -10.24
CA ASP A 106 -11.31 10.10 -10.97
C ASP A 106 -12.48 9.62 -10.09
N GLY A 107 -12.21 9.31 -8.82
CA GLY A 107 -13.18 8.83 -7.85
C GLY A 107 -13.40 7.31 -7.89
N PHE A 108 -12.68 6.62 -8.77
CA PHE A 108 -12.67 5.18 -8.92
C PHE A 108 -11.26 4.64 -8.72
N ILE A 109 -11.18 3.36 -8.39
CA ILE A 109 -9.94 2.63 -8.21
C ILE A 109 -9.96 1.51 -9.23
N ASP A 110 -9.15 1.62 -10.27
CA ASP A 110 -9.02 0.55 -11.23
C ASP A 110 -8.11 -0.59 -10.70
N TYR A 111 -8.08 -1.71 -11.43
CA TYR A 111 -7.29 -2.86 -11.02
C TYR A 111 -5.78 -2.56 -10.97
N TYR A 112 -5.27 -1.73 -11.88
CA TYR A 112 -3.87 -1.37 -11.94
C TYR A 112 -3.49 -0.51 -10.73
N GLU A 113 -4.29 0.50 -10.41
CA GLU A 113 -4.15 1.36 -9.23
C GLU A 113 -4.17 0.53 -7.94
N PHE A 114 -5.14 -0.38 -7.81
CA PHE A 114 -5.25 -1.27 -6.67
C PHE A 114 -4.00 -2.13 -6.45
N VAL A 115 -3.50 -2.76 -7.51
CA VAL A 115 -2.30 -3.61 -7.43
C VAL A 115 -1.04 -2.78 -7.20
N SER A 116 -0.91 -1.61 -7.83
CA SER A 116 0.26 -0.75 -7.72
C SER A 116 0.39 -0.18 -6.31
N ALA A 117 -0.72 0.22 -5.69
CA ALA A 117 -0.78 0.68 -4.31
C ALA A 117 -0.36 -0.44 -3.32
N LEU A 118 -0.85 -1.66 -3.52
CA LEU A 118 -0.57 -2.83 -2.68
C LEU A 118 0.82 -3.44 -2.90
N HIS A 119 1.34 -3.39 -4.12
CA HIS A 119 2.62 -3.95 -4.53
C HIS A 119 3.45 -2.89 -5.27
N PRO A 120 4.04 -1.92 -4.57
CA PRO A 120 4.84 -0.86 -5.20
C PRO A 120 6.07 -1.40 -5.94
N ASN A 121 6.57 -2.60 -5.59
CA ASN A 121 7.68 -3.26 -6.29
C ASN A 121 7.24 -4.00 -7.56
N ARG A 122 5.93 -4.14 -7.80
CA ARG A 122 5.39 -4.75 -9.03
C ARG A 122 5.05 -3.71 -10.10
N ASP A 123 5.15 -2.43 -9.78
CA ASP A 123 4.99 -1.36 -10.73
C ASP A 123 6.06 -1.50 -11.84
N PRO A 124 5.66 -1.78 -13.10
CA PRO A 124 6.59 -1.81 -14.23
C PRO A 124 7.36 -0.50 -14.40
N LEU A 125 6.81 0.64 -13.95
CA LEU A 125 7.43 1.96 -13.98
C LEU A 125 8.45 2.18 -12.83
N ARG A 126 8.42 1.38 -11.76
CA ARG A 126 9.52 1.32 -10.77
C ARG A 126 10.55 0.25 -11.07
N ARG A 127 10.21 -0.80 -11.83
CA ARG A 127 11.22 -1.74 -12.35
C ARG A 127 12.20 -1.08 -13.30
N THR A 128 11.84 0.04 -13.90
CA THR A 128 12.73 0.90 -14.68
C THR A 128 13.67 1.75 -13.82
N ALA A 129 13.71 1.58 -12.48
CA ALA A 129 14.78 2.14 -11.65
C ALA A 129 16.06 1.28 -11.74
N ASP A 130 16.59 1.20 -12.97
CA ASP A 130 17.95 0.91 -13.44
C ASP A 130 18.71 -0.33 -12.95
N ALA A 131 18.72 -0.70 -11.67
CA ALA A 131 19.69 -1.66 -11.14
C ALA A 131 19.39 -3.12 -11.52
N ASP A 132 18.13 -3.55 -11.38
CA ASP A 132 17.75 -4.95 -11.61
C ASP A 132 17.70 -5.27 -13.11
N GLN A 133 17.25 -4.33 -13.94
CA GLN A 133 17.23 -4.49 -15.40
C GLN A 133 18.64 -4.56 -16.00
N ILE A 134 19.60 -3.80 -15.46
CA ILE A 134 21.01 -3.90 -15.88
C ILE A 134 21.57 -5.28 -15.51
N GLN A 135 21.30 -5.78 -14.31
CA GLN A 135 21.84 -7.07 -13.87
C GLN A 135 21.25 -8.24 -14.67
N ASP A 136 19.95 -8.21 -14.97
CA ASP A 136 19.29 -9.25 -15.76
C ASP A 136 19.77 -9.27 -17.21
N GLU A 137 19.96 -8.10 -17.83
CA GLU A 137 20.49 -7.99 -19.19
C GLU A 137 21.98 -8.38 -19.25
N VAL A 138 22.78 -8.00 -18.25
CA VAL A 138 24.19 -8.44 -18.12
C VAL A 138 24.27 -9.96 -17.99
N ASN A 139 23.45 -10.56 -17.12
CA ASN A 139 23.40 -12.01 -16.92
C ASN A 139 22.98 -12.73 -18.21
N ARG A 140 22.00 -12.19 -18.94
CA ARG A 140 21.53 -12.73 -20.22
C ARG A 140 22.63 -12.70 -21.28
N GLN A 141 23.35 -11.59 -21.43
CA GLN A 141 24.44 -11.47 -22.41
C GLN A 141 25.63 -12.37 -22.05
N VAL A 142 25.98 -12.49 -20.77
CA VAL A 142 27.00 -13.42 -20.29
C VAL A 142 26.61 -14.88 -20.58
N ALA A 143 25.33 -15.23 -20.45
CA ALA A 143 24.82 -16.57 -20.74
C ALA A 143 24.86 -16.93 -22.23
N GLN A 144 24.79 -15.93 -23.12
CA GLN A 144 24.87 -16.12 -24.58
C GLN A 144 26.31 -16.19 -25.11
N CYS A 145 27.33 -15.96 -24.27
CA CYS A 145 28.72 -16.05 -24.66
C CYS A 145 29.17 -17.52 -24.75
N ASN A 146 29.58 -17.98 -25.93
CA ASN A 146 30.19 -19.30 -26.16
C ASN A 146 31.68 -19.36 -25.76
N CYS A 147 32.04 -18.60 -24.74
CA CYS A 147 33.42 -18.26 -24.41
C CYS A 147 34.00 -19.33 -23.45
N ALA A 148 35.15 -19.93 -23.77
CA ALA A 148 35.69 -21.11 -23.08
C ALA A 148 35.94 -20.93 -21.56
N LYS A 149 36.04 -19.68 -21.09
CA LYS A 149 35.95 -19.32 -19.67
C LYS A 149 34.90 -18.22 -19.51
N ARG A 150 33.85 -18.48 -18.72
CA ARG A 150 32.80 -17.48 -18.40
C ARG A 150 33.39 -16.31 -17.63
N PHE A 151 33.07 -15.09 -18.06
CA PHE A 151 33.58 -13.85 -17.48
C PHE A 151 33.02 -13.64 -16.07
N GLN A 152 33.89 -13.46 -15.07
CA GLN A 152 33.49 -13.07 -13.71
C GLN A 152 33.51 -11.55 -13.59
N VAL A 153 32.33 -10.95 -13.45
CA VAL A 153 32.15 -9.52 -13.18
C VAL A 153 31.73 -9.38 -11.72
N GLU A 154 32.52 -8.66 -10.93
CA GLU A 154 32.19 -8.34 -9.53
C GLU A 154 31.67 -6.90 -9.43
N GLN A 155 30.46 -6.73 -8.91
CA GLN A 155 29.91 -5.42 -8.59
C GLN A 155 30.49 -4.94 -7.26
N ILE A 156 31.20 -3.81 -7.28
CA ILE A 156 31.84 -3.23 -6.09
C ILE A 156 30.92 -2.19 -5.43
N SER A 157 30.07 -1.52 -6.20
CA SER A 157 29.07 -0.55 -5.72
C SER A 157 28.06 -0.23 -6.84
N ALA A 158 26.97 0.46 -6.52
CA ALA A 158 25.83 0.77 -7.40
C ALA A 158 26.16 1.06 -8.89
N ASN A 159 27.28 1.75 -9.19
CA ASN A 159 27.69 2.08 -10.57
C ASN A 159 29.15 1.69 -10.89
N ARG A 160 29.77 0.73 -10.17
CA ARG A 160 31.16 0.32 -10.38
C ARG A 160 31.33 -1.20 -10.43
N TYR A 161 31.99 -1.66 -11.48
CA TYR A 161 32.24 -3.07 -11.75
C TYR A 161 33.75 -3.29 -11.94
N ARG A 162 34.23 -4.49 -11.56
CA ARG A 162 35.61 -4.92 -11.78
C ARG A 162 35.64 -6.17 -12.65
N GLN A 163 36.59 -6.18 -13.57
CA GLN A 163 36.89 -7.31 -14.44
C GLN A 163 38.40 -7.55 -14.42
N GLY A 164 38.84 -8.74 -13.99
CA GLY A 164 40.25 -9.17 -14.13
C GLY A 164 41.31 -8.22 -13.54
N GLY A 165 40.98 -7.50 -12.45
CA GLY A 165 41.87 -6.51 -11.83
C GLY A 165 41.71 -5.07 -12.33
N GLN A 166 40.96 -4.83 -13.41
CA GLN A 166 40.71 -3.50 -13.96
C GLN A 166 39.35 -2.96 -13.50
N ARG A 167 39.27 -1.65 -13.24
CA ARG A 167 38.11 -0.96 -12.65
C ARG A 167 37.41 -0.13 -13.73
N TRP A 168 36.08 -0.12 -13.78
CA TRP A 168 35.32 0.61 -14.80
C TRP A 168 34.19 1.46 -14.19
N ARG A 169 33.85 2.59 -14.83
CA ARG A 169 32.73 3.47 -14.44
C ARG A 169 31.67 3.49 -15.54
N GLY A 170 30.42 3.22 -15.19
CA GLY A 170 29.29 3.41 -16.11
C GLY A 170 28.89 4.90 -16.20
N GLN A 171 28.85 5.47 -17.41
CA GLN A 171 28.29 6.80 -17.69
C GLN A 171 27.04 6.67 -18.57
N ARG A 172 26.01 7.49 -18.31
CA ARG A 172 24.78 7.50 -19.11
C ARG A 172 25.06 7.97 -20.53
N GLY A 173 24.58 7.21 -21.52
CA GLY A 173 24.64 7.57 -22.94
C GLY A 173 25.77 6.93 -23.76
N HIS A 174 26.69 6.18 -23.13
CA HIS A 174 27.80 5.52 -23.84
C HIS A 174 27.58 3.99 -23.88
N ARG A 175 27.49 3.40 -25.07
CA ARG A 175 27.52 1.93 -25.24
C ARG A 175 28.96 1.43 -25.18
N GLY A 176 29.57 1.46 -23.99
CA GLY A 176 30.88 0.86 -23.77
C GLY A 176 31.52 1.29 -22.44
N PRO A 177 32.30 0.41 -21.80
CA PRO A 177 33.00 0.73 -20.57
C PRO A 177 34.15 1.71 -20.86
N VAL A 178 34.24 2.78 -20.08
CA VAL A 178 35.33 3.79 -20.18
C VAL A 178 36.29 3.57 -19.02
N GLY A 179 37.57 3.35 -19.34
CA GLY A 179 38.64 3.15 -18.36
C GLY A 179 38.85 4.41 -17.54
N TRP A 180 39.48 4.27 -16.38
CA TRP A 180 39.92 5.43 -15.60
C TRP A 180 41.01 6.19 -16.34
#